data_AF-A0A497EHN7-F1
#
_entry.id   AF-A0A497EHN7-F1
#
_cell.length_a   1.000
_cell.length_b   1.000
_cell.length_c   1.000
_cell.angle_alpha   90.00
_cell.angle_beta   90.00
_cell.angle_gamma   90.00
#
_symmetry.space_group_name_H-M   'P 1'
#
loop_
_entity.id
_entity.type
_entity.pdbx_description
1 polymer ?
#
loop_
_entity_poly.entity_id
_entity_poly.type
_entity_poly.pdbx_seq_one_letter_code
_entity_poly.pdbx_strand_id
1 'polypeptide(L)'
;MKQKRIGLTGAHAAALAMKQINPDVVAAYPITPQTPIMERFAEYVANGEVDTELIRVESEHSAMSACIGSSAAGARTMTATSANGLALMTEIV
;
A
#
# COMPACT_ATOMS: atom_id res chain seq x y z
N MET A 1 13.97 -8.99 23.00
CA MET A 1 12.91 -9.81 22.39
C MET A 1 13.54 -10.84 21.45
N LYS A 2 13.16 -12.12 21.52
CA LYS A 2 13.57 -13.11 20.51
C LYS A 2 12.73 -12.87 19.25
N GLN A 3 13.39 -12.59 18.12
CA GLN A 3 12.73 -12.44 16.83
C GLN A 3 12.28 -13.79 16.28
N LYS A 4 11.02 -13.88 15.84
CA LYS A 4 10.48 -15.10 15.21
C LYS A 4 10.93 -15.14 13.75
N ARG A 5 11.62 -16.21 13.34
CA ARG A 5 11.97 -16.43 11.93
C ARG A 5 10.75 -16.97 11.20
N ILE A 6 10.36 -16.30 10.12
CA ILE A 6 9.25 -16.68 9.24
C ILE A 6 9.72 -16.62 7.80
N GLY A 7 9.34 -17.59 6.98
CA GLY A 7 9.58 -17.57 5.54
C GLY A 7 8.49 -16.75 4.85
N LEU A 8 8.87 -15.70 4.13
CA LEU A 8 7.95 -14.82 3.39
C LEU A 8 8.50 -14.52 2.00
N THR A 9 7.60 -14.27 1.05
CA THR A 9 7.97 -13.58 -0.20
C THR A 9 8.30 -12.12 0.10
N GLY A 10 9.04 -11.45 -0.80
CA GLY A 10 9.33 -10.02 -0.64
C GLY A 10 8.07 -9.17 -0.53
N ALA A 11 7.04 -9.49 -1.33
CA ALA A 11 5.76 -8.80 -1.29
C ALA A 11 5.04 -8.96 0.06
N HIS A 12 4.96 -10.18 0.60
CA HIS A 12 4.35 -10.40 1.91
C HIS A 12 5.19 -9.79 3.05
N ALA A 13 6.50 -9.71 2.90
CA ALA A 13 7.35 -8.99 3.86
C ALA A 13 7.06 -7.48 3.86
N ALA A 14 6.88 -6.87 2.68
CA ALA A 14 6.47 -5.47 2.57
C ALA A 14 5.09 -5.23 3.17
N ALA A 15 4.10 -6.07 2.84
CA ALA A 15 2.75 -5.98 3.44
C ALA A 15 2.77 -6.15 4.97
N LEU A 16 3.61 -7.05 5.49
CA LEU A 16 3.78 -7.22 6.94
C LEU A 16 4.39 -5.97 7.59
N ALA A 17 5.34 -5.32 6.92
CA ALA A 17 5.91 -4.06 7.40
C ALA A 17 4.87 -2.93 7.36
N MET A 18 4.06 -2.85 6.29
CA MET A 18 2.93 -1.92 6.20
C MET A 18 1.97 -2.12 7.38
N LYS A 19 1.60 -3.38 7.67
CA LYS A 19 0.77 -3.71 8.84
C LYS A 19 1.35 -3.17 10.15
N GLN A 20 2.66 -3.35 10.36
CA GLN A 20 3.32 -2.92 11.61
C GLN A 20 3.29 -1.41 11.82
N ILE A 21 3.29 -0.62 10.74
CA ILE A 21 3.24 0.85 10.83
C ILE A 21 1.82 1.41 10.81
N ASN A 22 0.81 0.56 10.59
CA ASN A 22 -0.62 0.88 10.59
C ASN A 22 -0.92 2.22 9.87
N PRO A 23 -0.73 2.29 8.54
CA PRO A 23 -0.93 3.54 7.80
C PRO A 23 -2.40 3.96 7.87
N ASP A 24 -2.67 5.26 7.88
CA ASP A 24 -4.04 5.78 7.98
C ASP A 24 -4.78 5.61 6.64
N VAL A 25 -4.07 5.77 5.51
CA VAL A 25 -4.64 5.67 4.16
C VAL A 25 -3.74 4.83 3.26
N VAL A 26 -4.33 3.93 2.48
CA VAL A 26 -3.65 3.21 1.40
C VAL A 26 -4.47 3.28 0.12
N ALA A 27 -3.88 3.81 -0.95
CA ALA A 27 -4.50 3.83 -2.27
C ALA A 27 -3.90 2.73 -3.16
N ALA A 28 -4.73 1.89 -3.74
CA ALA A 28 -4.30 0.67 -4.44
C ALA A 28 -4.87 0.55 -5.85
N TYR A 29 -3.99 0.22 -6.80
CA TYR A 29 -4.32 -0.19 -8.17
C TYR A 29 -3.53 -1.48 -8.51
N PRO A 30 -4.12 -2.48 -9.20
CA PRO A 30 -3.44 -3.74 -9.48
C PRO A 30 -2.46 -3.63 -10.66
N ILE A 31 -1.18 -3.99 -10.43
CA ILE A 31 -0.18 -4.16 -11.49
C ILE A 31 0.89 -5.19 -11.07
N THR A 32 1.24 -6.11 -11.97
CA THR A 32 2.29 -7.12 -11.71
C THR A 32 3.67 -6.46 -11.75
N PRO A 33 4.62 -6.80 -10.84
CA PRO A 33 4.57 -7.83 -9.81
C PRO A 33 4.19 -7.35 -8.40
N GLN A 34 3.78 -6.09 -8.21
CA GLN A 34 3.49 -5.60 -6.87
C GLN A 34 2.21 -6.17 -6.27
N THR A 35 1.23 -6.59 -7.11
CA THR A 35 -0.14 -6.92 -6.67
C THR A 35 -0.24 -7.72 -5.36
N PRO A 36 0.60 -8.74 -5.11
CA PRO A 36 0.55 -9.50 -3.86
C PRO A 36 0.82 -8.67 -2.58
N ILE A 37 1.48 -7.51 -2.67
CA ILE A 37 1.62 -6.57 -1.54
C ILE A 37 0.25 -6.05 -1.14
N MET A 38 -0.51 -5.54 -2.13
CA MET A 38 -1.81 -4.92 -1.89
C MET A 38 -2.89 -5.94 -1.57
N GLU A 39 -2.88 -7.11 -2.20
CA GLU A 39 -3.77 -8.22 -1.84
C GLU A 39 -3.57 -8.61 -0.36
N ARG A 40 -2.31 -8.85 0.04
CA ARG A 40 -2.01 -9.26 1.41
C ARG A 40 -2.33 -8.17 2.43
N PHE A 41 -2.11 -6.91 2.08
CA PHE A 41 -2.46 -5.79 2.95
C PHE A 41 -3.99 -5.60 3.06
N ALA A 42 -4.73 -5.77 1.97
CA ALA A 42 -6.18 -5.72 1.98
C ALA A 42 -6.80 -6.80 2.88
N GLU A 43 -6.18 -7.99 2.97
CA GLU A 43 -6.58 -9.01 3.96
C GLU A 43 -6.43 -8.50 5.41
N TYR A 44 -5.33 -7.80 5.73
CA TYR A 44 -5.15 -7.24 7.07
C TYR A 44 -6.22 -6.19 7.40
N VAL A 45 -6.59 -5.34 6.43
CA VAL A 45 -7.68 -4.37 6.58
C VAL A 45 -9.01 -5.11 6.80
N ALA A 46 -9.34 -6.09 5.95
CA ALA A 46 -10.59 -6.85 6.02
C ALA A 46 -10.74 -7.64 7.33
N ASN A 47 -9.63 -8.12 7.89
CA ASN A 47 -9.60 -8.83 9.16
C ASN A 47 -9.60 -7.89 10.39
N GLY A 48 -9.57 -6.57 10.20
CA GLY A 48 -9.49 -5.59 11.31
C GLY A 48 -8.14 -5.61 12.04
N GLU A 49 -7.07 -6.06 11.37
CA GLU A 49 -5.72 -6.10 11.94
C GLU A 49 -4.99 -4.74 11.86
N VAL A 50 -5.56 -3.80 11.10
CA VAL A 50 -5.14 -2.39 10.93
C VAL A 50 -6.39 -1.50 10.82
N ASP A 51 -6.25 -0.22 11.17
CA ASP A 51 -7.29 0.81 11.06
C ASP A 51 -6.95 1.75 9.88
N THR A 52 -7.00 1.19 8.67
CA THR A 52 -6.56 1.87 7.44
C THR A 52 -7.74 2.07 6.49
N GLU A 53 -7.89 3.27 5.94
CA GLU A 53 -8.78 3.53 4.81
C GLU A 53 -8.13 3.02 3.51
N LEU A 54 -8.67 1.92 2.96
CA LEU A 54 -8.17 1.30 1.74
C LEU A 54 -8.97 1.79 0.52
N ILE A 55 -8.39 2.69 -0.25
CA ILE A 55 -9.01 3.28 -1.43
C ILE A 55 -8.66 2.45 -2.68
N ARG A 56 -9.67 1.86 -3.32
CA ARG A 56 -9.53 1.18 -4.60
C ARG A 56 -9.73 2.19 -5.72
N VAL A 57 -8.64 2.55 -6.40
CA VAL A 57 -8.65 3.57 -7.44
C VAL A 57 -8.69 2.95 -8.84
N GLU A 58 -8.91 3.77 -9.85
CA GLU A 58 -9.04 3.41 -11.26
C GLU A 58 -7.71 3.42 -12.04
N SER A 59 -6.66 4.06 -11.49
CA SER A 59 -5.32 4.13 -12.10
C SER A 59 -4.23 4.46 -11.08
N GLU A 60 -2.96 4.29 -11.45
CA GLU A 60 -1.83 4.74 -10.63
C GLU A 60 -1.74 6.26 -10.47
N HIS A 61 -2.22 7.03 -11.46
CA HIS A 61 -2.31 8.49 -11.35
C HIS A 61 -3.25 8.90 -10.20
N SER A 62 -4.40 8.24 -10.14
CA SER A 62 -5.41 8.41 -9.09
C SER A 62 -4.90 7.89 -7.75
N ALA A 63 -4.10 6.81 -7.73
CA ALA A 63 -3.48 6.31 -6.51
C ALA A 63 -2.54 7.36 -5.90
N MET A 64 -1.64 7.94 -6.69
CA MET A 64 -0.72 8.96 -6.19
C MET A 64 -1.45 10.25 -5.82
N SER A 65 -2.47 10.64 -6.59
CA SER A 65 -3.32 11.81 -6.27
C SER A 65 -4.00 11.67 -4.90
N ALA A 66 -4.57 10.49 -4.61
CA ALA A 66 -5.15 10.19 -3.31
C ALA A 66 -4.10 10.17 -2.18
N CYS A 67 -2.91 9.63 -2.45
CA CYS A 67 -1.79 9.64 -1.50
C CYS A 67 -1.33 11.07 -1.16
N ILE A 68 -1.13 11.94 -2.15
CA ILE A 68 -0.74 13.33 -1.88
C ILE A 68 -1.83 14.07 -1.12
N GLY A 69 -3.10 13.93 -1.52
CA GLY A 69 -4.23 14.57 -0.82
C GLY A 69 -4.33 14.12 0.64
N SER A 70 -4.25 12.82 0.91
CA SER A 70 -4.28 12.27 2.27
C SER A 70 -3.06 12.71 3.09
N SER A 71 -1.87 12.69 2.50
CA SER A 71 -0.65 13.15 3.16
C SER A 71 -0.71 14.65 3.50
N ALA A 72 -1.23 15.48 2.61
CA ALA A 72 -1.43 16.91 2.85
C ALA A 72 -2.42 17.18 3.99
N ALA A 73 -3.37 16.26 4.23
CA ALA A 73 -4.29 16.30 5.37
C ALA A 73 -3.68 15.77 6.69
N GLY A 74 -2.44 15.29 6.67
CA GLY A 74 -1.71 14.81 7.85
C GLY A 74 -1.72 13.28 8.05
N ALA A 75 -2.30 12.52 7.13
CA ALA A 75 -2.35 11.07 7.20
C ALA A 75 -0.99 10.43 6.80
N ARG A 76 -0.59 9.37 7.49
CA ARG A 76 0.44 8.45 7.00
C ARG A 76 -0.14 7.65 5.83
N THR A 77 0.28 8.00 4.63
CA THR A 77 -0.20 7.37 3.39
C THR A 77 0.79 6.34 2.86
N MET A 78 0.29 5.29 2.19
CA MET A 78 1.11 4.39 1.38
C MET A 78 0.42 3.98 0.08
N THR A 79 1.22 3.60 -0.91
CA THR A 79 0.77 2.91 -2.13
C THR A 79 1.88 1.96 -2.59
N ALA A 80 1.60 1.12 -3.58
CA ALA A 80 2.55 0.23 -4.22
C ALA A 80 2.24 0.18 -5.71
N THR A 81 3.28 0.32 -6.52
CA THR A 81 3.19 0.31 -7.98
C THR A 81 4.42 -0.39 -8.58
N SER A 82 4.44 -0.56 -9.89
CA SER A 82 5.59 -1.09 -10.62
C SER A 82 5.63 -0.60 -12.07
N ALA A 83 6.84 -0.51 -12.63
CA ALA A 83 7.08 -0.23 -14.05
C ALA A 83 6.27 0.97 -14.60
N ASN A 84 5.38 0.73 -15.56
CA ASN A 84 4.58 1.75 -16.21
C ASN A 84 3.67 2.51 -15.23
N GLY A 85 3.20 1.85 -14.18
CA GLY A 85 2.40 2.50 -13.14
C GLY A 85 3.19 3.57 -12.40
N LEU A 86 4.50 3.35 -12.17
CA LEU A 86 5.37 4.36 -11.57
C LEU A 86 5.57 5.56 -12.50
N ALA A 87 5.71 5.33 -13.80
CA ALA A 87 5.80 6.42 -14.77
C ALA A 87 4.49 7.24 -14.80
N LEU A 88 3.33 6.58 -14.69
CA LEU A 88 2.02 7.23 -14.65
C LEU A 88 1.82 8.10 -13.39
N MET A 89 2.50 7.79 -12.28
CA MET A 89 2.49 8.62 -11.07
C MET A 89 3.32 9.91 -11.18
N THR A 90 4.23 10.01 -12.16
CA THR A 90 5.26 11.06 -12.21
C THR A 90 4.69 12.47 -12.41
N GLU A 91 3.51 12.63 -13.01
CA GLU A 91 2.88 13.96 -13.12
C GLU A 91 2.45 14.52 -11.76
N ILE A 92 2.23 13.66 -10.77
CA ILE A 92 1.65 14.03 -9.48
C ILE A 92 2.72 14.45 -8.45
N VAL A 93 3.96 13.96 -8.58
CA VAL A 93 5.10 14.21 -7.67
C VAL A 93 6.15 15.11 -8.29
#